data_AF-A0A449D7U6-F1
#
_entry.id   AF-A0A449D7U6-F1
#
_cell.length_a   1.000
_cell.length_b   1.000
_cell.length_c   1.000
_cell.angle_alpha   90.00
_cell.angle_beta   90.00
_cell.angle_gamma   90.00
#
_symmetry.space_group_name_H-M   'P 1'
#
loop_
_entity.id
_entity.type
_entity.pdbx_description
1 polymer ?
#
loop_
_entity_poly.entity_id
_entity_poly.type
_entity_poly.pdbx_seq_one_letter_code
_entity_poly.pdbx_strand_id
1 'polypeptide(L)' 'MADEIMVATITISYEMDDLGDLLTNVNIEGDIPIVTQLGLLEMAKDSILIGIDGDED' A
#
# COMPACT_ATOMS: atom_id res chain seq x y z
N MET A 1 -10.51 23.27 20.59
CA MET A 1 -10.58 21.88 20.08
C MET A 1 -9.17 21.57 19.60
N ALA A 2 -8.47 20.67 20.28
CA ALA A 2 -7.14 20.27 19.84
C ALA A 2 -7.32 19.34 18.64
N ASP A 3 -6.58 19.60 17.57
CA ASP A 3 -6.53 18.70 16.42
C ASP A 3 -5.80 17.43 16.87
N GLU A 4 -6.47 16.29 16.81
CA GLU A 4 -5.90 15.02 17.26
C GLU A 4 -5.02 14.48 16.15
N ILE A 5 -3.69 14.53 16.35
CA ILE A 5 -2.73 14.02 15.38
C ILE A 5 -2.80 12.49 15.41
N MET A 6 -3.50 11.92 14.44
CA MET A 6 -3.53 10.47 14.22
C MET A 6 -2.21 10.05 13.57
N VAL A 7 -1.42 9.26 14.30
CA VAL A 7 -0.18 8.66 13.79
C VAL A 7 -0.44 7.19 13.54
N ALA A 8 -0.20 6.73 12.31
CA ALA A 8 -0.18 5.31 11.97
C ALA A 8 1.12 4.94 11.29
N THR A 9 1.53 3.70 11.49
CA THR A 9 2.62 3.07 10.78
C THR A 9 2.05 2.19 9.67
N ILE A 10 2.49 2.44 8.44
CA ILE A 10 2.08 1.67 7.27
C ILE A 10 3.30 0.89 6.80
N THR A 11 3.16 -0.43 6.73
CA THR A 11 4.19 -1.33 6.22
C THR A 11 3.66 -1.99 4.96
N ILE A 12 4.39 -1.80 3.85
CA ILE A 12 4.10 -2.45 2.57
C ILE A 12 5.20 -3.48 2.32
N SER A 13 4.81 -4.72 2.04
CA SER A 13 5.73 -5.82 1.73
C SER A 13 5.32 -6.48 0.43
N TYR A 14 6.32 -6.85 -0.37
CA TYR A 14 6.15 -7.50 -1.65
C TYR A 14 6.80 -8.87 -1.61
N GLU A 15 6.05 -9.89 -1.99
CA GLU A 15 6.48 -11.28 -1.97
C GLU A 15 6.09 -11.91 -3.30
N MET A 16 6.97 -12.68 -3.94
CA MET A 16 6.55 -13.56 -5.04
C MET A 16 6.07 -14.86 -4.42
N ASP A 17 4.90 -15.33 -4.83
CA ASP A 17 4.41 -16.64 -4.44
C ASP A 17 5.07 -17.77 -5.23
N ASP A 18 4.75 -19.02 -4.88
CA ASP A 18 5.32 -20.21 -5.52
C ASP A 18 4.89 -20.38 -6.99
N LEU A 19 3.89 -19.61 -7.45
CA LEU A 19 3.37 -19.60 -8.83
C LEU A 19 3.99 -18.47 -9.67
N GLY A 20 4.77 -17.59 -9.04
CA GLY A 20 5.37 -16.42 -9.67
C GLY A 20 4.47 -15.18 -9.68
N ASP A 21 3.35 -15.22 -8.94
CA ASP A 21 2.47 -14.06 -8.78
C ASP A 21 3.03 -13.12 -7.70
N LEU A 22 2.95 -11.80 -7.95
CA LEU A 22 3.37 -10.79 -7.00
C LEU A 22 2.26 -10.56 -5.94
N LEU A 23 2.50 -11.00 -4.72
CA LEU A 23 1.69 -10.69 -3.54
C LEU A 23 2.13 -9.36 -2.93
N THR A 24 1.16 -8.46 -2.72
CA THR A 24 1.37 -7.20 -2.01
C THR A 24 0.63 -7.23 -0.68
N ASN A 25 1.39 -7.18 0.41
CA ASN A 25 0.87 -7.15 1.77
C ASN A 25 0.92 -5.71 2.30
N VAL A 26 -0.24 -5.16 2.68
CA VAL A 26 -0.35 -3.83 3.29
C VAL A 26 -0.82 -3.99 4.72
N ASN A 27 0.07 -3.72 5.68
CA ASN A 27 -0.23 -3.72 7.10
C ASN A 27 -0.30 -2.28 7.62
N ILE A 28 -1.35 -1.97 8.38
CA ILE A 28 -1.61 -0.65 8.94
C ILE A 28 -1.76 -0.80 10.44
N GLU A 29 -0.84 -0.21 11.20
CA GLU A 29 -0.88 -0.17 12.65
C GLU A 29 -1.21 1.26 13.11
N GLY A 30 -2.35 1.41 13.79
CA GLY A 30 -2.84 2.70 14.28
C GLY A 30 -4.32 2.91 13.93
N ASP A 31 -4.95 3.88 14.59
CA ASP A 31 -6.35 4.22 14.36
C ASP A 31 -6.44 5.35 13.33
N ILE A 32 -6.48 4.99 12.05
CA ILE A 32 -6.67 5.94 10.94
C ILE A 32 -7.98 5.69 10.22
N PRO A 33 -8.63 6.75 9.69
CA PRO A 33 -9.87 6.62 8.97
C PRO A 33 -9.76 5.65 7.78
N ILE A 34 -10.79 4.82 7.59
CA ILE A 34 -10.82 3.82 6.52
C ILE A 34 -10.63 4.41 5.12
N VAL A 35 -11.08 5.66 4.91
CA VAL A 35 -10.87 6.38 3.64
C VAL A 35 -9.40 6.63 3.35
N THR A 36 -8.59 6.90 4.39
CA THR A 36 -7.14 7.06 4.28
C THR A 36 -6.49 5.72 3.95
N GLN A 37 -6.92 4.64 4.60
CA GLN A 37 -6.43 3.28 4.34
C GLN A 37 -6.69 2.86 2.89
N LEU A 38 -7.89 3.10 2.36
CA LEU A 38 -8.27 2.79 0.97
C LEU A 38 -7.52 3.65 -0.04
N GLY A 39 -7.33 4.95 0.24
CA GLY A 39 -6.53 5.82 -0.62
C GLY A 39 -5.07 5.37 -0.72
N LEU A 40 -4.48 4.90 0.38
CA LEU A 40 -3.12 4.35 0.39
C LEU A 40 -3.01 3.05 -0.41
N LEU A 41 -4.01 2.17 -0.33
CA LEU A 41 -4.08 0.94 -1.14
C LEU A 41 -4.15 1.26 -2.64
N GLU A 42 -4.95 2.26 -3.03
CA GLU A 42 -5.05 2.69 -4.42
C GLU A 42 -3.71 3.24 -4.94
N MET A 43 -3.01 4.05 -4.14
CA MET A 43 -1.68 4.55 -4.51
C MET A 43 -0.62 3.43 -4.60
N ALA A 44 -0.70 2.43 -3.72
CA ALA A 44 0.17 1.26 -3.78
C ALA A 44 -0.06 0.44 -5.06
N LYS A 45 -1.33 0.27 -5.47
CA LYS A 45 -1.71 -0.37 -6.74
C LYS A 45 -1.09 0.35 -7.94
N ASP A 46 -1.17 1.68 -7.99
CA ASP A 46 -0.60 2.47 -9.09
C ASP A 46 0.94 2.33 -9.15
N SER A 47 1.61 2.25 -7.99
CA SER A 47 3.07 2.09 -7.94
C SER A 47 3.54 0.74 -8.49
N ILE A 48 2.73 -0.32 -8.33
CA ILE A 48 3.01 -1.66 -8.88
C ILE A 48 2.80 -1.69 -10.38
N LEU A 49 1.71 -1.08 -10.88
CA LEU A 49 1.41 -1.05 -12.31
C LEU A 49 2.46 -0.27 -13.10
N ILE A 50 2.94 0.86 -12.58
CA ILE A 50 3.96 1.68 -13.25
C ILE A 50 5.32 0.96 -13.33
N GLY A 51 5.62 0.06 -12.39
CA GLY A 51 6.84 -0.77 -12.44
C GLY A 51 6.76 -1.94 -13.40
N ILE A 52 5.56 -2.38 -13.78
CA ILE A 52 5.32 -3.52 -14.68
C ILE A 52 5.13 -3.04 -16.13
N ASP A 53 4.46 -1.90 -16.34
CA ASP A 53 4.28 -1.29 -17.67
C ASP A 53 5.53 -0.53 -18.17
N GLY A 54 6.56 -0.35 -17.33
CA GLY A 54 7.78 0.39 -17.65
C GLY A 54 8.90 -0.42 -18.31
N ASP A 55 8.70 -1.72 -18.55
CA ASP A 55 9.68 -2.67 -19.10
C ASP A 55 9.29 -3.15 -20.52
N GLU A 56 8.60 -2.30 -21.29
CA GLU A 56 8.47 -2.43 -22.76
C GLU A 56 9.43 -1.45 -23.46
N ASP A 57 10.73 -1.76 -23.50
CA ASP A 57 11.70 -1.33 -24.54
C ASP A 57 12.90 -2.28 -24.62
#